data_AF-A0A535HLZ3-F1
#
_entry.id   AF-A0A535HLZ3-F1
#
_cell.length_a   1.000
_cell.length_b   1.000
_cell.length_c   1.000
_cell.angle_alpha   90.00
_cell.angle_beta   90.00
_cell.angle_gamma   90.00
#
_symmetry.space_group_name_H-M   'P 1'
#
loop_
_entity.id
_entity.type
_entity.pdbx_description
1 polymer ?
#
loop_
_entity_poly.entity_id
_entity_poly.type
_entity_poly.pdbx_seq_one_letter_code
_entity_poly.pdbx_strand_id
1 'polypeptide(L)'
;MCSLILLRWRGWFAPRGRALGLVVLGSLAGGWAWDALSVRLGIWFYAPNNIVGIWLIGLPLEEWLWIAGVTLMFALLTIVLVERQAAR
;
A
#
# COMPACT_ATOMS: atom_id res chain seq x y z
N MET A 1 -8.09 -36.06 -1.21
CA MET A 1 -8.70 -35.02 -0.32
C MET A 1 -7.84 -33.76 -0.16
N CYS A 2 -6.49 -33.82 -0.10
CA CYS A 2 -5.64 -32.61 -0.04
C CYS A 2 -5.75 -31.66 -1.25
N SER A 3 -5.99 -32.19 -2.46
CA SER A 3 -6.00 -31.37 -3.69
C SER A 3 -7.25 -30.45 -3.80
N LEU A 4 -8.39 -30.86 -3.24
CA LEU A 4 -9.63 -30.06 -3.26
C LEU A 4 -9.58 -28.89 -2.26
N ILE A 5 -8.82 -29.03 -1.16
CA ILE A 5 -8.60 -27.95 -0.18
C ILE A 5 -7.71 -26.86 -0.81
N LEU A 6 -6.64 -27.24 -1.51
CA LEU A 6 -5.76 -26.31 -2.22
C LEU A 6 -6.45 -25.59 -3.39
N LEU A 7 -7.32 -26.27 -4.12
CA LEU A 7 -8.12 -25.66 -5.20
C LEU A 7 -9.20 -24.71 -4.67
N ARG A 8 -9.82 -25.05 -3.53
CA ARG A 8 -10.79 -24.18 -2.86
C ARG A 8 -10.14 -22.94 -2.26
N TRP A 9 -8.90 -23.03 -1.77
CA TRP A 9 -8.08 -21.89 -1.39
C TRP A 9 -7.73 -21.02 -2.61
N ARG A 10 -7.21 -21.58 -3.71
CA ARG A 10 -6.88 -20.82 -4.94
C ARG A 10 -8.07 -20.06 -5.54
N GLY A 11 -9.26 -20.66 -5.52
CA GLY A 11 -10.48 -20.03 -6.06
C GLY A 11 -11.01 -18.86 -5.22
N TRP A 12 -10.85 -18.91 -3.89
CA TRP A 12 -11.26 -17.84 -2.97
C TRP A 12 -10.27 -16.66 -2.95
N PHE A 13 -8.97 -16.94 -3.07
CA PHE A 13 -7.92 -15.90 -3.07
C PHE A 13 -7.78 -15.17 -4.41
N ALA A 14 -8.14 -15.75 -5.54
CA ALA A 14 -7.91 -15.13 -6.86
C ALA A 14 -8.68 -13.79 -7.08
N PRO A 15 -10.00 -13.68 -6.84
CA PRO A 15 -10.71 -12.42 -7.03
C PRO A 15 -10.41 -11.42 -5.91
N ARG A 16 -10.24 -11.87 -4.66
CA ARG A 16 -9.92 -11.02 -3.50
C ARG A 16 -8.49 -10.47 -3.55
N GLY A 17 -7.54 -11.27 -4.00
CA GLY A 17 -6.14 -10.87 -4.20
C GLY A 17 -6.00 -9.83 -5.32
N ARG A 18 -6.81 -9.92 -6.38
CA ARG A 18 -6.88 -8.88 -7.42
C ARG A 18 -7.43 -7.57 -6.86
N ALA A 19 -8.54 -7.62 -6.13
CA ALA A 19 -9.11 -6.42 -5.51
C ALA A 19 -8.12 -5.77 -4.54
N LEU A 20 -7.48 -6.56 -3.67
CA LEU A 20 -6.46 -6.06 -2.75
C LEU A 20 -5.26 -5.46 -3.50
N GLY A 21 -4.77 -6.13 -4.54
CA GLY A 21 -3.68 -5.63 -5.37
C GLY A 21 -4.03 -4.29 -6.04
N LEU A 22 -5.24 -4.16 -6.58
CA LEU A 22 -5.72 -2.90 -7.17
C LEU A 22 -5.83 -1.79 -6.12
N VAL A 23 -6.32 -2.10 -4.92
CA VAL A 23 -6.39 -1.13 -3.81
C VAL A 23 -4.99 -0.70 -3.40
N VAL A 24 -4.06 -1.64 -3.21
CA VAL A 24 -2.66 -1.31 -2.87
C VAL A 24 -2.03 -0.41 -3.93
N LEU A 25 -2.12 -0.77 -5.21
CA LEU A 25 -1.58 0.04 -6.30
C LEU A 25 -2.25 1.42 -6.37
N GLY A 26 -3.58 1.48 -6.20
CA GLY A 26 -4.34 2.72 -6.14
C GLY A 26 -3.94 3.60 -4.96
N SER A 27 -3.72 3.01 -3.79
CA SER A 27 -3.25 3.72 -2.58
C SER A 27 -1.85 4.27 -2.75
N LEU A 28 -0.92 3.52 -3.34
CA LEU A 28 0.43 4.00 -3.64
C LEU A 28 0.40 5.19 -4.62
N ALA A 29 -0.34 5.04 -5.73
CA ALA A 29 -0.46 6.09 -6.73
C ALA A 29 -1.18 7.33 -6.18
N GLY A 30 -2.25 7.13 -5.42
CA GLY A 30 -3.03 8.20 -4.80
C GLY A 30 -2.25 8.94 -3.71
N GLY A 31 -1.54 8.22 -2.84
CA GLY A 31 -0.68 8.81 -1.81
C GLY A 31 0.43 9.65 -2.44
N TRP A 32 1.15 9.09 -3.42
CA TRP A 32 2.14 9.85 -4.17
C TRP A 32 1.55 11.09 -4.85
N ALA A 33 0.42 10.96 -5.54
CA ALA A 33 -0.19 12.07 -6.27
C ALA A 33 -0.60 13.21 -5.31
N TRP A 34 -1.16 12.87 -4.15
CA TRP A 34 -1.54 13.85 -3.13
C TRP A 34 -0.34 14.60 -2.57
N ASP A 35 0.71 13.88 -2.17
CA ASP A 35 1.90 14.52 -1.57
C ASP A 35 2.69 15.31 -2.60
N ALA A 36 2.88 14.77 -3.80
CA ALA A 36 3.57 15.46 -4.87
C ALA A 36 2.83 16.74 -5.29
N LEU A 37 1.49 16.73 -5.27
CA LEU A 37 0.68 17.91 -5.55
C LEU A 37 0.78 18.94 -4.42
N SER A 38 0.73 18.48 -3.16
CA SER A 38 0.91 19.34 -1.98
C SER A 38 2.25 20.08 -1.98
N VAL A 39 3.32 19.39 -2.36
CA VAL A 39 4.66 19.98 -2.49
C VAL A 39 4.73 20.97 -3.65
N ARG A 40 4.19 20.61 -4.82
CA ARG A 40 4.19 21.48 -6.01
C ARG A 40 3.38 22.75 -5.80
N LEU A 41 2.29 22.69 -5.03
CA LEU A 41 1.47 23.85 -4.69
C LEU A 41 2.07 24.68 -3.54
N GLY A 42 3.18 24.24 -2.94
CA GLY A 42 3.79 24.93 -1.81
C GLY A 42 2.93 24.88 -0.54
N ILE A 43 2.04 23.90 -0.42
CA ILE A 43 1.25 23.65 0.80
C ILE A 43 2.12 22.93 1.83
N TRP A 44 3.05 22.09 1.35
CA TRP A 44 3.93 21.27 2.18
C TRP A 44 5.38 21.36 1.72
N PHE A 45 6.32 21.26 2.65
CA PHE A 45 7.75 21.36 2.37
C PHE A 45 8.54 20.37 3.23
N TYR A 46 9.65 19.88 2.68
CA TYR A 46 10.59 19.01 3.39
C TYR A 46 11.82 19.79 3.81
N ALA A 47 12.22 19.67 5.07
CA ALA A 47 13.44 20.29 5.59
C ALA A 47 14.67 19.57 5.01
N PRO A 48 15.54 20.23 4.23
CA PRO A 48 16.67 19.59 3.56
C PRO A 48 17.66 18.91 4.52
N ASN A 49 17.77 19.42 5.75
CA ASN A 49 18.67 18.89 6.78
C ASN A 49 18.15 17.60 7.45
N ASN A 50 16.89 17.24 7.22
CA ASN A 50 16.23 16.09 7.86
C ASN A 50 15.91 14.97 6.87
N ILE A 51 16.38 15.09 5.62
CA ILE A 51 16.22 14.08 4.58
C ILE A 51 17.59 13.67 4.06
N VAL A 52 17.69 12.44 3.57
CA VAL A 52 18.89 11.85 2.94
C VAL A 52 19.25 12.58 1.64
N GLY A 53 18.34 13.39 1.09
CA GLY A 53 18.57 14.20 -0.10
C GLY A 53 18.34 13.46 -1.42
N ILE A 54 17.85 12.22 -1.38
CA ILE A 54 17.45 11.46 -2.55
C ILE A 54 16.00 11.80 -2.90
N TRP A 55 15.78 12.29 -4.12
CA TRP A 55 14.45 12.67 -4.61
C TRP A 55 14.04 11.80 -5.80
N LEU A 56 12.82 11.27 -5.75
CA LEU A 56 12.22 10.44 -6.78
C LEU A 56 10.85 11.00 -7.13
N ILE A 57 10.65 11.35 -8.41
CA ILE A 57 9.38 11.84 -8.96
C ILE A 57 8.74 12.96 -8.10
N GLY A 58 9.56 13.87 -7.58
CA GLY A 58 9.10 15.05 -6.82
C GLY A 58 8.92 14.85 -5.31
N LEU A 59 9.20 13.67 -4.76
CA LEU A 59 9.18 13.40 -3.32
C LEU A 59 10.52 12.84 -2.82
N PRO A 60 10.89 13.09 -1.56
CA PRO A 60 12.08 12.48 -0.96
C PRO A 60 11.87 10.98 -0.74
N LEU A 61 12.97 10.23 -0.67
CA LEU A 61 12.95 8.77 -0.46
C LEU A 61 12.18 8.37 0.81
N GLU A 62 12.29 9.14 1.88
CA GLU A 62 11.62 8.92 3.15
C GLU A 62 10.09 8.91 3.00
N GLU A 63 9.56 9.79 2.16
CA GLU A 63 8.12 9.83 1.89
C GLU A 63 7.68 8.59 1.10
N TRP A 64 8.47 8.14 0.13
CA TRP A 64 8.20 6.89 -0.57
C TRP A 64 8.17 5.69 0.36
N LEU A 65 9.11 5.62 1.31
CA LEU A 65 9.13 4.58 2.33
C LEU A 65 7.91 4.68 3.26
N TRP A 66 7.48 5.90 3.60
CA TRP A 66 6.30 6.13 4.41
C TRP A 66 5.02 5.69 3.68
N ILE A 67 4.78 6.15 2.45
CA ILE A 67 3.64 5.78 1.61
C ILE A 67 3.58 4.25 1.45
N ALA A 68 4.71 3.62 1.12
CA ALA A 68 4.78 2.17 0.97
C ALA A 68 4.53 1.42 2.28
N GLY A 69 5.14 1.88 3.37
CA GLY A 69 4.99 1.29 4.70
C GLY A 69 3.56 1.35 5.22
N VAL A 70 2.92 2.52 5.13
CA VAL A 70 1.52 2.72 5.55
C VAL A 70 0.57 1.89 4.69
N THR A 71 0.77 1.88 3.37
CA THR A 71 -0.07 1.09 2.45
C THR A 71 0.03 -0.40 2.78
N LEU A 72 1.26 -0.91 2.98
CA LEU A 72 1.48 -2.31 3.32
C LEU A 72 0.89 -2.67 4.69
N MET A 73 1.04 -1.78 5.67
CA MET A 73 0.46 -1.96 7.01
C MET A 73 -1.07 -2.16 6.93
N PHE A 74 -1.77 -1.29 6.20
CA PHE A 74 -3.23 -1.41 6.04
C PHE A 74 -3.64 -2.61 5.20
N ALA A 75 -2.86 -2.98 4.17
CA ALA A 75 -3.11 -4.18 3.39
C ALA A 75 -3.00 -5.45 4.26
N LEU A 76 -1.94 -5.57 5.07
CA LEU A 76 -1.73 -6.68 5.98
C LEU A 76 -2.81 -6.72 7.08
N LEU A 77 -3.15 -5.58 7.66
CA LEU A 77 -4.23 -5.48 8.63
C LEU A 77 -5.56 -5.97 8.04
N THR A 78 -5.87 -5.56 6.80
CA THR A 78 -7.07 -6.00 6.10
C THR A 78 -7.09 -7.52 5.93
N ILE A 79 -5.97 -8.12 5.53
CA ILE A 79 -5.85 -9.59 5.44
C ILE A 79 -6.11 -10.23 6.80
N VAL A 80 -5.44 -9.78 7.87
CA VAL A 80 -5.59 -10.34 9.21
C VAL A 80 -7.04 -10.27 9.70
N LEU A 81 -7.73 -9.16 9.45
CA LEU A 81 -9.13 -8.98 9.83
C LEU A 81 -10.05 -9.92 9.06
N VAL A 82 -9.85 -10.07 7.75
CA VAL A 82 -10.63 -10.98 6.90
C VAL A 82 -10.42 -12.43 7.33
N GLU A 83 -9.18 -12.85 7.60
CA GLU A 83 -8.87 -14.21 8.09
C GLU A 83 -9.52 -14.47 9.46
N ARG A 84 -9.48 -13.49 10.37
CA ARG A 84 -10.15 -13.60 11.68
C ARG A 84 -11.66 -13.72 11.57
N GLN A 85 -12.29 -13.07 10.60
CA GLN A 85 -13.73 -13.20 10.35
C GLN A 85 -14.09 -14.57 9.78
N ALA A 86 -13.25 -15.14 8.93
CA ALA A 86 -13.46 -16.47 8.34
C ALA A 86 -13.27 -17.63 9.34
N ALA A 87 -12.49 -17.40 10.41
CA ALA A 87 -12.24 -18.38 11.46
C ALA A 87 -13.31 -18.40 12.58
N ARG A 88 -14.26 -17.46 12.56
CA ARG A 88 -15.44 -17.43 13.45
C ARG A 88 -16.62 -18.10 12.79
#